data_AF-A0A958N3M3-F1
#
_entry.id   AF-A0A958N3M3-F1
#
_cell.length_a   1.000
_cell.length_b   1.000
_cell.length_c   1.000
_cell.angle_alpha   90.00
_cell.angle_beta   90.00
_cell.angle_gamma   90.00
#
_symmetry.space_group_name_H-M   'P 1'
#
loop_
_entity.id
_entity.type
_entity.pdbx_description
1 polymer ?
#
loop_
_entity_poly.entity_id
_entity_poly.type
_entity_poly.pdbx_seq_one_letter_code
_entity_poly.pdbx_strand_id
1 'polypeptide(L)' 'MKEKLIDVSLLELLTQEVTKENPEEEKLKKYMKQAGLKYSNDPITRINTVLQGIEALNFEENIDEK' A
#
# COMPACT_ATOMS: atom_id res chain seq x y z
N MET A 1 20.49 -3.50 -5.74
CA MET A 1 19.34 -4.20 -5.11
C MET A 1 18.17 -4.03 -6.04
N LYS A 2 17.39 -5.08 -6.36
CA LYS A 2 16.16 -4.87 -7.15
C LYS A 2 15.16 -4.20 -6.22
N GLU A 3 14.93 -2.91 -6.40
CA GLU A 3 13.82 -2.21 -5.74
C GLU A 3 12.54 -2.95 -6.11
N LYS A 4 11.83 -3.39 -5.08
CA LYS A 4 10.61 -4.15 -5.23
C LYS A 4 9.55 -3.10 -5.56
N LEU A 5 9.39 -2.80 -6.86
CA LEU A 5 8.32 -1.93 -7.37
C LEU A 5 7.02 -2.35 -6.70
N ILE A 6 6.42 -1.42 -5.96
CA ILE A 6 5.13 -1.64 -5.35
C ILE A 6 4.12 -1.70 -6.50
N ASP A 7 3.44 -2.84 -6.62
CA ASP A 7 2.45 -3.03 -7.67
C ASP A 7 1.22 -2.14 -7.38
N VAL A 8 0.90 -1.24 -8.31
CA VAL A 8 -0.25 -0.33 -8.22
C VAL A 8 -1.54 -1.11 -7.96
N SER A 9 -1.74 -2.25 -8.63
CA SER A 9 -2.92 -3.10 -8.44
C SER A 9 -3.02 -3.63 -7.01
N LEU A 10 -1.90 -3.82 -6.33
CA LEU A 10 -1.88 -4.28 -4.94
C LEU A 10 -2.24 -3.16 -3.95
N LEU A 11 -1.87 -1.92 -4.24
CA LEU A 11 -2.29 -0.76 -3.46
C LEU A 11 -3.78 -0.46 -3.63
N GLU A 12 -4.32 -0.65 -4.83
CA GLU A 12 -5.77 -0.55 -5.08
C GLU A 12 -6.55 -1.57 -4.24
N LEU A 13 -6.09 -2.83 -4.22
CA LEU A 13 -6.69 -3.88 -3.39
C LEU A 13 -6.58 -3.56 -1.89
N LEU A 14 -5.44 -3.00 -1.44
CA LEU A 14 -5.27 -2.54 -0.06
C LEU A 14 -6.24 -1.43 0.31
N THR A 15 -6.41 -0.46 -0.59
CA THR A 15 -7.31 0.68 -0.40
C THR A 15 -8.75 0.19 -0.30
N GLN A 16 -9.17 -0.69 -1.21
CA GLN A 16 -10.51 -1.29 -1.17
C GLN A 16 -10.77 -2.05 0.13
N GLU A 17 -9.79 -2.80 0.63
CA GLU A 17 -9.95 -3.60 1.85
C GLU A 17 -9.97 -2.72 3.11
N VAL A 18 -9.09 -1.70 3.20
CA VAL A 18 -8.97 -0.86 4.40
C VAL A 18 -10.16 0.08 4.59
N THR A 19 -10.88 0.41 3.52
CA THR A 19 -12.08 1.27 3.57
C THR A 19 -13.38 0.50 3.79
N LYS A 20 -13.34 -0.83 3.93
CA LYS A 20 -14.55 -1.62 4.26
C LYS A 20 -15.01 -1.33 5.69
N GLU A 21 -16.32 -1.41 5.90
CA GLU A 21 -16.91 -1.36 7.25
C GLU A 21 -16.37 -2.48 8.15
N ASN A 22 -16.14 -3.67 7.57
CA ASN A 22 -15.52 -4.81 8.23
C ASN A 22 -14.33 -5.32 7.39
N PRO A 23 -13.12 -4.76 7.58
CA PRO A 23 -11.93 -5.19 6.86
C PRO A 23 -11.56 -6.63 7.19
N GLU A 24 -11.20 -7.41 6.18
CA GLU A 24 -10.68 -8.77 6.36
C GLU A 24 -9.18 -8.71 6.71
N GLU A 25 -8.88 -8.90 8.00
CA GLU A 25 -7.52 -8.75 8.54
C GLU A 25 -6.47 -9.66 7.88
N GLU A 26 -6.86 -10.87 7.47
CA GLU A 26 -5.97 -11.79 6.75
C GLU A 26 -5.60 -11.25 5.36
N LYS A 27 -6.54 -10.57 4.68
CA LYS A 27 -6.29 -9.93 3.38
C LYS A 27 -5.38 -8.71 3.54
N LEU A 28 -5.64 -7.86 4.54
CA LEU A 28 -4.78 -6.71 4.84
C LEU A 28 -3.34 -7.13 5.11
N LYS A 29 -3.11 -8.10 6.01
CA LYS A 29 -1.77 -8.60 6.31
C LYS A 29 -1.07 -9.16 5.07
N LYS A 30 -1.80 -9.95 4.27
CA LYS A 30 -1.28 -10.52 3.03
C LYS A 30 -0.86 -9.44 2.05
N TYR A 31 -1.76 -8.49 1.75
CA TYR A 31 -1.50 -7.45 0.76
C TYR A 31 -0.42 -6.47 1.23
N MET A 32 -0.41 -6.06 2.50
CA MET A 32 0.65 -5.19 3.04
C MET A 32 2.01 -5.87 2.95
N LYS A 33 2.11 -7.17 3.30
CA LYS A 33 3.34 -7.94 3.16
C LYS A 33 3.79 -8.06 1.70
N GLN A 34 2.86 -8.29 0.77
CA GLN A 34 3.17 -8.36 -0.66
C GLN A 34 3.71 -7.01 -1.17
N ALA A 35 3.12 -5.90 -0.71
CA ALA A 35 3.49 -4.52 -1.05
C ALA A 35 4.76 -4.04 -0.32
N GLY A 36 5.31 -4.84 0.60
CA GLY A 36 6.46 -4.43 1.42
C GLY A 36 6.12 -3.40 2.51
N LEU A 37 4.83 -3.18 2.78
CA LEU A 37 4.33 -2.27 3.80
C LEU A 37 4.27 -2.95 5.17
N LYS A 38 4.57 -2.19 6.22
CA LYS A 38 4.47 -2.67 7.60
C LYS A 38 3.01 -2.68 8.04
N TYR A 39 2.54 -3.84 8.49
CA TYR A 39 1.21 -3.97 9.07
C TYR A 39 1.12 -3.34 10.47
N SER A 40 -0.01 -2.71 10.77
CA SER A 40 -0.39 -2.17 12.09
C SER A 40 -1.79 -2.66 12.48
N ASN A 41 -2.04 -2.84 13.78
CA ASN A 41 -3.39 -3.11 14.28
C ASN A 41 -4.23 -1.83 14.42
N ASP A 42 -3.61 -0.65 14.37
CA ASP A 42 -4.33 0.62 14.39
C ASP A 42 -4.83 0.98 12.98
N PRO A 43 -6.14 1.12 12.77
CA PRO A 43 -6.71 1.43 11.46
C PRO A 43 -6.18 2.72 10.84
N ILE A 44 -5.97 3.77 11.64
CA ILE A 44 -5.47 5.06 11.13
C ILE A 44 -4.03 4.92 10.64
N THR A 45 -3.17 4.27 11.42
CA THR A 45 -1.80 3.95 11.02
C THR A 45 -1.78 3.12 9.73
N ARG A 46 -2.69 2.17 9.55
CA ARG A 46 -2.78 1.39 8.31
C ARG A 46 -3.11 2.25 7.11
N ILE A 47 -4.14 3.09 7.21
CA ILE A 47 -4.55 4.00 6.13
C ILE A 47 -3.39 4.90 5.75
N ASN A 48 -2.73 5.52 6.73
CA ASN A 48 -1.57 6.38 6.49
C ASN A 48 -0.43 5.64 5.78
N THR A 49 -0.18 4.38 6.17
CA THR A 49 0.86 3.54 5.52
C THR A 49 0.52 3.24 4.06
N VAL A 50 -0.76 2.97 3.76
CA VAL A 50 -1.22 2.75 2.37
C VAL A 50 -1.10 4.02 1.54
N LEU A 51 -1.52 5.18 2.08
CA LEU A 51 -1.40 6.48 1.41
C LEU A 51 0.05 6.84 1.10
N GLN A 52 0.96 6.64 2.05
CA GLN A 52 2.40 6.83 1.82
C GLN A 52 2.95 5.92 0.72
N GLY A 53 2.46 4.68 0.63
CA GLY A 53 2.81 3.77 -0.46
C GLY A 53 2.36 4.28 -1.82
N ILE A 54 1.18 4.90 -1.91
CA ILE A 54 0.64 5.51 -3.14
C ILE A 54 1.46 6.75 -3.52
N GLU A 55 1.77 7.62 -2.55
CA GLU A 55 2.59 8.82 -2.78
C GLU A 55 3.99 8.47 -3.29
N ALA A 56 4.60 7.40 -2.76
CA ALA A 56 5.91 6.94 -3.19
C ALA A 56 5.93 6.51 -4.67
N LEU A 57 4.87 5.84 -5.15
CA LEU A 57 4.74 5.47 -6.55
C LEU A 57 4.55 6.68 -7.47
N ASN A 58 3.74 7.66 -7.06
CA ASN A 58 3.53 8.88 -7.85
C ASN A 58 4.78 9.75 -7.98
N PHE A 59 5.74 9.63 -7.05
CA PHE A 59 6.99 10.37 -7.10
C PHE A 59 8.03 9.71 -8.03
N GLU A 60 8.01 8.39 -8.19
CA GLU A 60 8.93 7.69 -9.10
C GLU A 60 8.59 7.91 -10.58
N GLU A 61 7.31 8.11 -10.95
CA GLU A 61 6.92 8.41 -12.34
C GLU A 61 7.36 9.80 -12.84
N ASN A 62 7.74 10.72 -11.95
CA ASN A 62 8.08 12.11 -12.33
C ASN A 62 9.59 12.36 -12.55
N ILE A 63 10.44 11.32 -12.56
CA ILE A 63 11.91 11.46 -12.71
C ILE A 63 12.37 11.14 -14.14
N ASP A 64 11.49 10.65 -15.02
CA ASP A 64 11.82 10.32 -16.42
C ASP A 64 11.45 11.40 -17.46
N GLU A 65 11.02 12.60 -17.04
CA GLU A 65 10.86 13.76 -17.94
C GLU A 65 11.99 14.80 -17.76
N LYS A 66 13.21 14.47 -18.23
CA LYS A 66 14.26 15.48 -18.53
C LYS A 66 15.11 15.15 -19.74
#